data_AF-A0A926DN62-F1
#
_entry.id   AF-A0A926DN62-F1
#
_cell.length_a   1.000
_cell.length_b   1.000
_cell.length_c   1.000
_cell.angle_alpha   90.00
_cell.angle_beta   90.00
_cell.angle_gamma   90.00
#
_symmetry.space_group_name_H-M   'P 1'
#
loop_
_entity.id
_entity.type
_entity.pdbx_description
1 polymer ?
#
loop_
_entity_poly.entity_id
_entity_poly.type
_entity_poly.pdbx_seq_one_letter_code
_entity_poly.pdbx_strand_id
1 'polypeptide(L)' 'MIILYSNNCPKCKVLKKKLDDANVKYTVVDDTEIMISKGIDLLPVLEIDNVMMDFATAVEWANNRQELTNGDKY' A
#
# COMPACT_ATOMS: atom_id res chain seq x y z
N MET A 1 -2.87 -0.78 -11.70
CA MET A 1 -1.71 0.06 -11.27
C MET A 1 -1.75 0.18 -9.75
N ILE A 2 -0.60 0.12 -9.07
CA ILE A 2 -0.55 0.18 -7.59
C ILE A 2 0.19 1.46 -7.18
N ILE A 3 -0.45 2.27 -6.34
CA ILE A 3 0.08 3.56 -5.86
C ILE A 3 0.06 3.57 -4.32
N LEU A 4 1.19 3.86 -3.70
CA LEU A 4 1.31 4.09 -2.27
C LEU A 4 1.41 5.60 -2.02
N TYR A 5 0.36 6.16 -1.41
CA TYR A 5 0.41 7.53 -0.92
C TYR A 5 1.12 7.57 0.42
N SER A 6 2.23 8.31 0.50
CA SER A 6 3.09 8.34 1.68
C SER A 6 3.81 9.66 1.85
N ASN A 7 3.89 10.14 3.09
CA ASN A 7 4.71 11.28 3.50
C ASN A 7 5.89 10.85 4.40
N ASN A 8 6.40 9.63 4.24
CA ASN A 8 7.45 9.03 5.08
C ASN A 8 7.11 8.85 6.59
N CYS A 9 5.83 8.89 6.96
CA CYS A 9 5.38 8.59 8.32
C CYS A 9 5.78 7.17 8.81
N PRO A 10 5.85 6.91 10.13
CA PRO A 10 6.20 5.58 10.65
C PRO A 10 5.29 4.45 10.12
N LYS A 11 3.97 4.65 10.07
CA LYS A 11 3.02 3.66 9.52
C LYS A 11 3.24 3.42 8.02
N CYS A 12 3.59 4.47 7.30
CA CYS A 12 3.88 4.41 5.87
C CYS A 12 5.08 3.50 5.60
N LYS A 13 6.13 3.59 6.43
CA LYS A 13 7.30 2.70 6.34
C LYS A 13 6.93 1.23 6.56
N VAL A 14 6.01 0.95 7.48
CA VAL A 14 5.52 -0.42 7.74
C VAL A 14 4.80 -0.98 6.51
N LEU A 15 3.87 -0.23 5.91
CA LEU A 15 3.16 -0.67 4.72
C LEU A 15 4.11 -0.84 3.53
N LYS A 16 5.03 0.11 3.33
CA LYS A 16 6.07 0.03 2.30
C LYS A 16 6.87 -1.26 2.42
N LYS A 17 7.37 -1.55 3.62
CA LYS A 17 8.12 -2.77 3.90
C LYS A 17 7.31 -4.03 3.59
N LYS A 18 6.02 -4.07 3.93
CA LYS A 18 5.16 -5.23 3.61
C LYS A 18 4.98 -5.43 2.11
N LEU A 19 4.82 -4.35 1.34
CA LEU A 19 4.73 -4.42 -0.13
C LEU A 19 6.06 -4.88 -0.74
N ASP A 20 7.18 -4.37 -0.22
CA ASP A 20 8.54 -4.78 -0.63
C ASP A 20 8.78 -6.26 -0.32
N ASP A 21 8.47 -6.71 0.90
CA ASP A 21 8.59 -8.09 1.35
C ASP A 21 7.64 -9.02 0.54
N ALA A 22 6.54 -8.49 -0.02
CA ALA A 22 5.62 -9.19 -0.91
C ALA A 22 6.01 -9.12 -2.41
N ASN A 23 7.18 -8.53 -2.74
CA ASN A 23 7.65 -8.28 -4.11
C ASN A 23 6.62 -7.55 -5.00
N VAL A 24 5.81 -6.66 -4.41
CA VAL A 24 4.81 -5.87 -5.13
C VAL A 24 5.48 -4.66 -5.74
N LYS A 25 5.30 -4.46 -7.05
CA LYS A 25 5.69 -3.21 -7.72
C LYS A 25 4.60 -2.16 -7.51
N TYR A 26 4.97 -1.03 -6.93
CA TYR A 26 4.09 0.11 -6.69
C TYR A 26 4.83 1.43 -6.97
N THR A 27 4.06 2.48 -7.21
CA THR A 27 4.57 3.86 -7.31
C THR A 27 4.34 4.56 -6.00
N VAL A 28 5.34 5.29 -5.49
CA VAL A 28 5.13 6.15 -4.32
C VAL A 28 4.71 7.53 -4.80
N VAL A 29 3.63 8.05 -4.23
CA VAL A 29 3.21 9.45 -4.41
C VAL A 29 3.30 10.12 -3.05
N ASP A 30 4.16 11.14 -2.95
CA ASP A 30 4.34 11.99 -1.77
C ASP A 30 3.77 13.41 -1.98
N ASP A 31 3.16 13.66 -3.13
CA ASP A 31 2.50 14.91 -3.47
C ASP A 31 1.21 15.10 -2.64
N THR A 32 1.22 16.13 -1.80
CA THR A 32 0.11 16.46 -0.91
C THR A 32 -1.08 17.05 -1.66
N GLU A 33 -0.87 17.76 -2.77
CA GLU A 33 -1.96 18.32 -3.58
C GLU A 33 -2.77 17.19 -4.23
N ILE A 34 -2.07 16.16 -4.73
CA ILE A 34 -2.72 14.96 -5.27
C ILE A 34 -3.54 14.25 -4.17
N MET A 35 -2.98 14.10 -2.97
CA MET A 35 -3.68 13.47 -1.84
C MET A 35 -4.96 14.22 -1.47
N ILE A 36 -4.89 15.54 -1.35
CA ILE A 36 -6.04 16.40 -1.04
C ILE A 36 -7.09 16.31 -2.15
N SER A 37 -6.68 16.35 -3.42
CA SER A 37 -7.60 16.25 -4.56
C SER A 37 -8.37 14.92 -4.61
N LYS A 38 -7.78 13.85 -4.06
CA LYS A 38 -8.37 12.52 -3.96
C LYS A 38 -9.18 12.30 -2.68
N GLY A 39 -9.21 13.26 -1.76
CA GLY A 39 -9.89 13.12 -0.46
C GLY A 39 -9.15 12.19 0.50
N ILE A 40 -7.81 12.14 0.43
CA ILE A 40 -6.98 11.34 1.33
C ILE A 40 -6.69 12.15 2.59
N ASP A 41 -7.41 11.84 3.67
CA ASP A 41 -7.25 12.50 4.97
C ASP A 41 -6.28 11.76 5.92
N LEU A 42 -5.99 10.49 5.62
CA LEU A 42 -5.19 9.60 6.45
C LEU A 42 -4.11 8.93 5.62
N LEU A 43 -2.93 8.78 6.21
CA LEU A 43 -1.80 8.08 5.60
C LEU A 43 -1.34 6.91 6.48
N PRO A 44 -0.82 5.84 5.85
CA PRO A 44 -0.71 5.63 4.40
C PRO A 44 -2.03 5.15 3.75
N VAL A 45 -2.16 5.39 2.44
CA VAL A 45 -3.23 4.82 1.59
C VAL A 45 -2.61 4.08 0.42
N LEU A 46 -3.16 2.90 0.12
CA LEU A 46 -2.79 2.09 -1.03
C LEU A 46 -3.92 2.13 -2.05
N GLU A 47 -3.65 2.60 -3.26
CA GLU A 47 -4.60 2.58 -4.37
C GLU A 47 -4.24 1.43 -5.31
N ILE A 48 -5.20 0.55 -5.56
CA ILE A 48 -5.07 -0.58 -6.49
C ILE A 48 -6.25 -0.52 -7.44
N ASP A 49 -5.97 -0.32 -8.73
CA ASP A 49 -6.99 -0.27 -9.78
C ASP A 49 -8.15 0.68 -9.42
N ASN A 50 -7.78 1.87 -8.94
CA ASN A 50 -8.64 2.97 -8.50
C ASN A 50 -9.43 2.70 -7.20
N VAL A 51 -9.16 1.61 -6.50
CA VAL A 51 -9.71 1.34 -5.17
C VAL A 51 -8.73 1.83 -4.11
N MET A 52 -9.15 2.82 -3.32
CA MET A 52 -8.37 3.32 -2.18
C MET A 52 -8.58 2.42 -0.96
N MET A 53 -7.48 1.90 -0.42
CA MET A 53 -7.43 1.07 0.77
C MET A 53 -6.73 1.83 1.88
N ASP A 54 -7.34 1.82 3.07
CA ASP A 54 -6.71 2.34 4.27
C ASP A 54 -5.54 1.45 4.72
N PHE A 55 -4.82 1.88 5.76
CA PHE A 55 -3.68 1.13 6.29
C PHE A 55 -4.03 -0.31 6.68
N ALA A 56 -5.19 -0.58 7.30
CA ALA A 56 -5.53 -1.91 7.76
C ALA A 56 -5.82 -2.85 6.58
N THR A 57 -6.66 -2.41 5.65
CA THR A 57 -6.98 -3.17 4.42
C THR A 57 -5.75 -3.36 3.55
N ALA A 58 -4.90 -2.34 3.41
CA ALA A 58 -3.68 -2.42 2.63
C ALA A 58 -2.67 -3.41 3.23
N VAL A 59 -2.55 -3.45 4.56
CA VAL A 59 -1.70 -4.43 5.26
C VAL A 59 -2.21 -5.85 5.07
N GLU A 60 -3.51 -6.08 5.21
CA GLU A 60 -4.14 -7.38 4.98
C GLU A 60 -3.92 -7.85 3.54
N TRP A 61 -4.18 -6.97 2.56
CA TRP A 61 -3.94 -7.25 1.15
C TRP A 61 -2.48 -7.61 0.86
N ALA A 62 -1.53 -6.88 1.45
CA ALA A 62 -0.10 -7.14 1.27
C ALA A 62 0.31 -8.50 1.86
N ASN A 63 -0.22 -8.86 3.04
CA ASN A 63 0.05 -10.17 3.65
C ASN A 63 -0.55 -11.32 2.82
N ASN A 64 -1.77 -11.17 2.30
CA ASN A 64 -2.42 -12.21 1.47
C ASN A 64 -1.61 -12.51 0.18
N ARG A 65 -0.89 -11.52 -0.35
CA ARG A 65 0.04 -11.74 -1.47
C ARG A 65 1.27 -12.56 -1.08
N GLN A 66 1.76 -12.45 0.15
CA GLN A 66 2.84 -13.30 0.65
C GLN A 66 2.39 -14.75 0.80
N GLU A 67 1.13 -14.99 1.17
CA GLU A 67 0.57 -16.34 1.28
C GLU A 67 0.49 -17.06 -0.07
N LEU A 68 0.14 -16.34 -1.15
CA LEU A 68 0.14 -16.92 -2.51
C LEU A 68 1.55 -17.26 -3.02
N THR A 69 2.61 -16.63 -2.49
CA THR A 69 4.01 -17.00 -2.81
C THR A 69 4.56 -18.13 -1.94
N ASN A 70 3.88 -18.46 -0.83
CA ASN A 70 4.28 -19.50 0.12
C ASN A 70 3.34 -20.72 0.12
N GLY A 71 2.25 -20.67 -0.65
CA GLY A 71 1.14 -21.63 -0.65
C GLY A 71 1.25 -22.78 -1.65
N ASP A 72 2.27 -22.85 -2.52
CA ASP A 72 2.55 -24.04 -3.36
C ASP A 72 3.29 -25.15 -2.58
N LYS A 73 3.02 -25.26 -1.28
CA LYS A 73 3.31 -26.44 -0.49
C LYS A 73 2.02 -26.83 0.21
N TYR A 74 1.23 -27.69 -0.43
CA TYR A 74 0.81 -29.03 0.03
C TYR A 74 -0.08 -29.69 -1.02
#